data_AF-A0A7W0MM02-F1
#
_entry.id   AF-A0A7W0MM02-F1
#
_cell.length_a   1.000
_cell.length_b   1.000
_cell.length_c   1.000
_cell.angle_alpha   90.00
_cell.angle_beta   90.00
_cell.angle_gamma   90.00
#
_symmetry.space_group_name_H-M   'P 1'
#
loop_
_entity.id
_entity.type
_entity.pdbx_description
1 polymer ?
#
loop_
_entity_poly.entity_id
_entity_poly.type
_entity_poly.pdbx_seq_one_letter_code
_entity_poly.pdbx_strand_id
1 'polypeptide(L)'
;MQRAILVLALSLACAAPGRADIRSAEACAAAVAADPEAAREEASLWTRLGGGAEAALCEALALEAMGAAGAAALLLTRLAENPNRALAPDLRLAILEDAARLWLVAGRPDLARATLDTLDALAPAPPERLMLRARVAAAAGDWAGARAS
;
A
#
# COMPACT_ATOMS: atom_id res chain seq x y z
N MET A 1 -44.75 -45.84 -23.14
CA MET A 1 -44.90 -44.79 -22.12
C MET A 1 -43.53 -44.18 -21.88
N GLN A 2 -43.21 -43.07 -22.55
CA GLN A 2 -41.86 -42.52 -22.62
C GLN A 2 -41.85 -41.18 -21.87
N ARG A 3 -41.26 -41.16 -20.67
CA ARG A 3 -41.14 -39.97 -19.84
C ARG A 3 -39.93 -39.16 -20.30
N ALA A 4 -40.17 -38.06 -21.00
CA ALA A 4 -39.14 -37.07 -21.32
C ALA A 4 -38.82 -36.26 -20.06
N ILE A 5 -37.58 -36.39 -19.56
CA ILE A 5 -37.03 -35.55 -18.49
C ILE A 5 -36.23 -34.45 -19.19
N LEU A 6 -36.75 -33.22 -19.22
CA LEU A 6 -35.97 -32.05 -19.60
C LEU A 6 -35.06 -31.67 -18.43
N VAL A 7 -33.75 -31.87 -18.59
CA VAL A 7 -32.73 -31.30 -17.72
C VAL A 7 -32.42 -29.90 -18.23
N LEU A 8 -32.90 -28.88 -17.53
CA LEU A 8 -32.54 -27.49 -17.79
C LEU A 8 -31.12 -27.27 -17.24
N ALA A 9 -30.12 -27.23 -18.12
CA ALA A 9 -28.75 -26.89 -17.77
C ALA A 9 -28.67 -25.39 -17.49
N LEU A 10 -28.63 -25.01 -16.21
CA LEU A 10 -28.39 -23.63 -15.78
C LEU A 10 -26.89 -23.33 -15.93
N SER A 11 -26.52 -22.73 -17.05
CA SER A 11 -25.17 -22.24 -17.28
C SER A 11 -24.90 -21.02 -16.39
N LEU A 12 -24.35 -21.22 -15.20
CA LEU A 12 -23.68 -20.15 -14.46
C LEU A 12 -22.41 -19.76 -15.23
N ALA A 13 -22.52 -18.74 -16.08
CA ALA A 13 -21.35 -18.02 -16.56
C ALA A 13 -20.81 -17.18 -15.38
N CYS A 14 -19.88 -17.74 -14.61
CA CYS A 14 -18.96 -16.91 -13.83
C CYS A 14 -18.15 -16.10 -14.85
N ALA A 15 -18.55 -14.87 -15.11
CA ALA A 15 -17.62 -13.88 -15.63
C ALA A 15 -16.55 -13.71 -14.53
N ALA A 16 -15.43 -14.41 -14.66
CA ALA A 16 -14.25 -14.05 -13.90
C ALA A 16 -14.00 -12.57 -14.22
N PRO A 17 -13.89 -11.68 -13.21
CA PRO A 17 -13.50 -10.31 -13.48
C PRO A 17 -12.23 -10.38 -14.33
N GLY A 18 -12.28 -9.79 -15.52
CA GLY A 18 -11.14 -9.75 -16.41
C GLY A 18 -10.03 -9.06 -15.63
N ARG A 19 -8.95 -9.80 -15.33
CA ARG A 19 -7.71 -9.25 -14.78
C ARG A 19 -7.34 -8.04 -15.64
N ALA A 20 -7.43 -6.85 -15.07
CA ALA A 20 -7.02 -5.65 -15.76
C ALA A 20 -5.51 -5.63 -15.64
N ASP A 21 -4.77 -6.18 -16.63
CA ASP A 21 -3.33 -6.45 -16.51
C ASP A 21 -2.56 -5.20 -16.04
N ILE A 22 -2.37 -5.07 -14.72
CA ILE A 22 -1.75 -3.89 -14.11
C ILE A 22 -0.26 -3.99 -14.42
N ARG A 23 0.21 -3.13 -15.31
CA ARG A 23 1.61 -3.07 -15.74
C ARG A 23 2.21 -1.66 -15.64
N SER A 24 1.44 -0.70 -15.11
CA SER A 24 1.89 0.69 -14.92
C SER A 24 1.19 1.34 -13.73
N ALA A 25 1.73 2.47 -13.28
CA ALA A 25 1.15 3.26 -12.19
C ALA A 25 -0.23 3.82 -12.56
N GLU A 26 -0.43 4.24 -13.81
CA GLU A 26 -1.71 4.76 -14.30
C GLU A 26 -2.78 3.68 -14.31
N ALA A 27 -2.44 2.48 -14.78
CA ALA A 27 -3.33 1.32 -14.73
C ALA A 27 -3.68 0.94 -13.29
N CYS A 28 -2.71 1.04 -12.38
CA CYS A 28 -2.93 0.76 -10.97
C CYS A 28 -3.97 1.70 -10.35
N ALA A 29 -3.84 3.01 -10.52
CA ALA A 29 -4.76 3.97 -9.93
C ALA A 29 -6.21 3.76 -10.41
N ALA A 30 -6.39 3.49 -11.70
CA ALA A 30 -7.69 3.16 -12.27
C ALA A 30 -8.27 1.85 -11.71
N ALA A 31 -7.43 0.81 -11.58
CA ALA A 31 -7.84 -0.48 -11.03
C ALA A 31 -8.22 -0.38 -9.54
N VAL A 32 -7.42 0.32 -8.72
CA VAL A 32 -7.71 0.54 -7.30
C VAL A 32 -9.00 1.33 -7.12
N ALA A 33 -9.26 2.34 -7.95
CA ALA A 33 -10.50 3.11 -7.87
C ALA A 33 -11.74 2.27 -8.25
N ALA A 34 -11.58 1.28 -9.13
CA ALA A 34 -12.67 0.42 -9.57
C ALA A 34 -12.96 -0.73 -8.58
N ASP A 35 -11.93 -1.45 -8.16
CA ASP A 35 -12.00 -2.58 -7.22
C ASP A 35 -10.65 -2.75 -6.51
N PRO A 36 -10.50 -2.20 -5.28
CA PRO A 36 -9.29 -2.32 -4.50
C PRO A 36 -8.86 -3.76 -4.21
N GLU A 37 -9.80 -4.69 -4.00
CA GLU A 37 -9.47 -6.07 -3.66
C GLU A 37 -8.93 -6.81 -4.88
N ALA A 38 -9.59 -6.68 -6.04
CA ALA A 38 -9.09 -7.24 -7.29
C ALA A 38 -7.73 -6.64 -7.68
N ALA A 39 -7.56 -5.32 -7.56
CA ALA A 39 -6.31 -4.63 -7.83
C ALA A 39 -5.17 -5.13 -6.92
N ARG A 40 -5.46 -5.38 -5.64
CA ARG A 40 -4.50 -5.93 -4.67
C ARG A 40 -4.01 -7.31 -5.10
N GLU A 41 -4.91 -8.21 -5.49
CA GLU A 41 -4.56 -9.56 -5.92
C GLU A 41 -3.75 -9.57 -7.24
N GLU A 42 -4.08 -8.65 -8.14
CA GLU A 42 -3.38 -8.48 -9.41
C GLU A 42 -1.98 -7.88 -9.23
N ALA A 43 -1.84 -6.82 -8.44
CA ALA A 43 -0.56 -6.23 -8.08
C ALA A 43 0.35 -7.23 -7.34
N SER A 44 -0.23 -8.05 -6.46
CA SER A 44 0.50 -9.12 -5.78
C SER A 44 1.03 -10.17 -6.76
N LEU A 45 0.23 -10.55 -7.77
CA LEU A 45 0.69 -11.43 -8.85
C LEU A 45 1.81 -10.76 -9.66
N TRP A 46 1.63 -9.49 -10.05
CA TRP A 46 2.63 -8.75 -10.81
C TRP A 46 3.96 -8.68 -10.07
N THR A 47 3.95 -8.47 -8.75
CA THR A 47 5.15 -8.50 -7.91
C THR A 47 5.87 -9.85 -7.99
N ARG A 48 5.12 -10.97 -7.88
CA ARG A 48 5.69 -12.33 -8.00
C ARG A 48 6.26 -12.63 -9.38
N LEU A 49 5.72 -12.01 -10.43
CA LEU A 49 6.19 -12.14 -11.81
C LEU A 49 7.33 -11.17 -12.17
N GLY A 50 7.88 -10.45 -11.19
CA GLY A 50 9.04 -9.57 -11.40
C GLY A 50 8.69 -8.10 -11.70
N GLY A 51 7.46 -7.67 -11.47
CA GLY A 51 6.99 -6.28 -11.66
C GLY A 51 7.67 -5.22 -10.80
N GLY A 52 8.53 -5.64 -9.88
CA GLY A 52 9.45 -4.73 -9.20
C GLY A 52 8.80 -3.81 -8.18
N ALA A 53 9.30 -2.57 -8.09
CA ALA A 53 8.82 -1.59 -7.12
C ALA A 53 7.42 -1.10 -7.45
N GLU A 54 7.10 -0.90 -8.73
CA GLU A 54 5.81 -0.39 -9.20
C GLU A 54 4.66 -1.33 -8.81
N ALA A 55 4.88 -2.64 -8.95
CA ALA A 55 3.92 -3.65 -8.51
C ALA A 55 3.69 -3.63 -7.00
N ALA A 56 4.76 -3.49 -6.22
CA ALA A 56 4.69 -3.40 -4.77
C ALA A 56 3.98 -2.13 -4.30
N LEU A 57 4.24 -0.99 -4.95
CA LEU A 57 3.55 0.28 -4.69
C LEU A 57 2.06 0.17 -5.03
N CYS A 58 1.73 -0.50 -6.12
CA CYS A 58 0.34 -0.74 -6.47
C CYS A 58 -0.39 -1.60 -5.43
N GLU A 59 0.25 -2.67 -4.94
CA GLU A 59 -0.32 -3.50 -3.88
C GLU A 59 -0.53 -2.69 -2.59
N ALA A 60 0.41 -1.81 -2.23
CA ALA A 60 0.25 -0.92 -1.07
C ALA A 60 -0.89 0.09 -1.24
N LEU A 61 -1.05 0.70 -2.41
CA LEU A 61 -2.16 1.61 -2.72
C LEU A 61 -3.52 0.91 -2.62
N ALA A 62 -3.60 -0.31 -3.13
CA ALA A 62 -4.80 -1.13 -3.04
C ALA A 62 -5.12 -1.49 -1.59
N LEU A 63 -4.12 -1.90 -0.80
CA LEU A 63 -4.27 -2.17 0.64
C LEU A 63 -4.72 -0.93 1.42
N GLU A 64 -4.18 0.25 1.10
CA GLU A 64 -4.62 1.51 1.71
C GLU A 64 -6.09 1.80 1.39
N ALA A 65 -6.51 1.64 0.14
CA ALA A 65 -7.90 1.84 -0.28
C ALA A 65 -8.88 0.85 0.39
N MET A 66 -8.43 -0.34 0.74
CA MET A 66 -9.18 -1.33 1.52
C MET A 66 -9.24 -1.00 3.04
N GLY A 67 -8.57 0.06 3.49
CA GLY A 67 -8.43 0.39 4.92
C GLY A 67 -7.40 -0.47 5.66
N ALA A 68 -6.63 -1.30 4.96
CA ALA A 68 -5.61 -2.18 5.53
C ALA A 68 -4.27 -1.44 5.75
N ALA A 69 -4.31 -0.27 6.40
CA ALA A 69 -3.18 0.65 6.53
C ALA A 69 -1.91 -0.01 7.11
N GLY A 70 -2.04 -0.89 8.11
CA GLY A 70 -0.89 -1.58 8.69
C GLY A 70 -0.21 -2.56 7.72
N ALA A 71 -0.97 -3.21 6.85
CA ALA A 71 -0.43 -4.09 5.82
C ALA A 71 0.26 -3.27 4.71
N ALA A 72 -0.35 -2.15 4.30
CA ALA A 72 0.25 -1.21 3.35
C ALA A 72 1.57 -0.64 3.88
N ALA A 73 1.59 -0.15 5.13
CA ALA A 73 2.77 0.39 5.78
C ALA A 73 3.91 -0.65 5.84
N LEU A 74 3.61 -1.88 6.25
CA LEU A 74 4.58 -2.97 6.31
C LEU A 74 5.20 -3.28 4.94
N LEU A 75 4.38 -3.29 3.89
CA LEU A 75 4.84 -3.54 2.53
C LEU A 75 5.80 -2.42 2.09
N LEU A 76 5.41 -1.16 2.29
CA LEU A 76 6.22 0.01 1.93
C LEU A 76 7.54 0.09 2.71
N THR A 77 7.53 -0.13 4.03
CA THR A 77 8.75 -0.19 4.84
C THR A 77 9.72 -1.25 4.28
N ARG A 78 9.22 -2.47 4.03
CA ARG A 78 10.05 -3.55 3.45
C ARG A 78 10.56 -3.20 2.06
N LEU A 79 9.76 -2.52 1.24
CA LEU A 79 10.16 -2.09 -0.09
C LEU A 79 11.32 -1.09 -0.02
N ALA A 80 11.22 -0.07 0.86
CA ALA A 80 12.24 0.95 1.03
C ALA A 80 13.52 0.47 1.72
N GLU A 81 13.43 -0.58 2.55
CA GLU A 81 14.56 -1.14 3.28
C GLU A 81 15.26 -2.29 2.56
N ASN A 82 14.71 -2.77 1.43
CA ASN A 82 15.27 -3.92 0.72
C ASN A 82 16.62 -3.56 0.05
N PRO A 83 17.75 -4.12 0.51
CA PRO A 83 19.07 -3.80 -0.05
C PRO A 83 19.27 -4.36 -1.46
N ASN A 84 18.48 -5.37 -1.86
CA ASN A 84 18.57 -6.01 -3.17
C ASN A 84 17.73 -5.30 -4.24
N ARG A 85 17.02 -4.23 -3.89
CA ARG A 85 16.20 -3.46 -4.81
C ARG A 85 16.65 -2.00 -4.79
N ALA A 86 17.36 -1.60 -5.85
CA ALA A 86 17.71 -0.20 -6.04
C ALA A 86 16.44 0.63 -6.27
N LEU A 87 16.23 1.63 -5.43
CA LEU A 87 15.23 2.67 -5.60
C LEU A 87 15.94 3.99 -5.84
N ALA A 88 15.36 4.87 -6.65
CA ALA A 88 15.82 6.25 -6.70
C ALA A 88 15.73 6.86 -5.28
N PRO A 89 16.72 7.68 -4.85
CA PRO A 89 16.74 8.23 -3.50
C PRO A 89 15.44 8.94 -3.11
N ASP A 90 14.91 9.79 -4.00
CA ASP A 90 13.67 10.54 -3.74
C ASP A 90 12.45 9.61 -3.62
N LEU A 91 12.40 8.56 -4.44
CA LEU A 91 11.34 7.55 -4.35
C LEU A 91 11.42 6.79 -3.01
N ARG A 92 12.62 6.46 -2.54
CA ARG A 92 12.81 5.81 -1.25
C ARG A 92 12.33 6.69 -0.09
N LEU A 93 12.61 7.99 -0.14
CA LEU A 93 12.12 8.96 0.84
C LEU A 93 10.58 9.02 0.83
N ALA A 94 9.97 9.18 -0.35
CA ALA A 94 8.51 9.22 -0.47
C ALA A 94 7.83 7.95 0.08
N ILE A 95 8.38 6.77 -0.22
CA ILE A 95 7.86 5.48 0.27
C ILE A 95 7.91 5.40 1.79
N LEU A 96 9.00 5.85 2.42
CA LEU A 96 9.11 5.87 3.88
C LEU A 96 8.16 6.89 4.51
N GLU A 97 7.93 8.04 3.86
CA GLU A 97 6.96 9.04 4.36
C GLU A 97 5.53 8.49 4.33
N ASP A 98 5.14 7.81 3.25
CA ASP A 98 3.86 7.11 3.16
C ASP A 98 3.75 5.97 4.17
N ALA A 99 4.81 5.18 4.36
CA ALA A 99 4.84 4.13 5.37
C ALA A 99 4.63 4.70 6.79
N ALA A 100 5.31 5.80 7.15
CA ALA A 100 5.14 6.45 8.45
C ALA A 100 3.71 6.97 8.66
N ARG A 101 3.13 7.60 7.63
CA ARG A 101 1.74 8.06 7.63
C ARG A 101 0.77 6.89 7.84
N LEU A 102 0.97 5.79 7.13
CA LEU A 102 0.12 4.60 7.24
C LEU A 102 0.27 3.87 8.57
N TRP A 103 1.48 3.84 9.16
CA TRP A 103 1.67 3.35 10.53
C TRP A 103 0.86 4.17 11.54
N LEU A 104 0.85 5.50 11.38
CA LEU A 104 0.03 6.36 12.22
C LEU A 104 -1.46 6.08 12.05
N VAL A 105 -1.95 5.92 10.81
CA VAL A 105 -3.34 5.54 10.52
C VAL A 105 -3.70 4.18 11.14
N ALA A 106 -2.75 3.24 11.13
CA ALA A 106 -2.90 1.92 11.75
C ALA A 106 -2.83 1.93 13.29
N GLY A 107 -2.74 3.10 13.92
CA GLY A 107 -2.63 3.22 15.39
C GLY A 107 -1.28 2.75 15.94
N ARG A 108 -0.23 2.80 15.12
CA ARG A 108 1.14 2.38 15.48
C ARG A 108 2.10 3.57 15.47
N PRO A 109 1.95 4.53 16.41
CA PRO A 109 2.83 5.70 16.49
C PRO A 109 4.28 5.33 16.81
N ASP A 110 4.51 4.17 17.43
CA ASP A 110 5.83 3.59 17.66
C ASP A 110 6.57 3.29 16.34
N LEU A 111 5.90 2.59 15.41
CA LEU A 111 6.46 2.25 14.10
C LEU A 111 6.55 3.48 13.18
N ALA A 112 5.57 4.37 13.26
CA ALA A 112 5.60 5.64 12.54
C ALA A 112 6.82 6.47 12.93
N ARG A 113 7.11 6.57 14.24
CA ARG A 113 8.28 7.29 14.76
C ARG A 113 9.58 6.65 14.27
N ALA A 114 9.72 5.33 14.38
CA ALA A 114 10.91 4.63 13.90
C ALA A 114 11.16 4.84 12.39
N THR A 115 10.10 4.91 11.60
CA THR A 115 10.19 5.18 10.16
C THR A 115 10.61 6.63 9.89
N LEU A 116 10.10 7.61 10.67
CA LEU A 116 10.49 9.02 10.59
C LEU A 116 11.94 9.25 11.03
N ASP A 117 12.42 8.53 12.05
CA ASP A 117 13.81 8.61 12.49
C ASP A 117 14.76 8.10 11.40
N THR A 118 14.33 7.06 10.66
CA THR A 118 15.05 6.58 9.47
C THR A 118 15.09 7.65 8.38
N LEU A 119 13.97 8.32 8.11
CA LEU A 119 13.89 9.39 7.11
C LEU A 119 14.83 10.57 7.39
N ASP A 120 14.90 10.99 8.65
CA ASP A 120 15.71 12.16 9.03
C ASP A 120 17.20 11.87 9.01
N ALA A 121 17.59 10.61 9.15
CA ALA A 121 18.96 10.18 8.89
C ALA A 121 19.34 10.23 7.39
N LEU A 122 18.34 10.20 6.49
CA LEU A 122 18.57 10.19 5.04
C LEU A 122 18.51 11.57 4.41
N ALA A 123 17.62 12.44 4.87
CA ALA A 123 17.43 13.78 4.31
C ALA A 123 16.84 14.76 5.34
N PRO A 124 17.16 16.07 5.26
CA PRO A 124 16.51 17.08 6.08
C PRO A 124 14.98 17.02 5.97
N ALA A 125 14.29 17.22 7.09
CA ALA A 125 12.84 17.15 7.13
C ALA A 125 12.19 18.39 6.45
N PRO A 126 11.35 18.20 5.42
CA PRO A 126 10.51 19.28 4.91
C PRO A 126 9.35 19.57 5.89
N PRO A 127 8.66 20.72 5.76
CA PRO A 127 7.57 21.12 6.65
C PRO A 127 6.49 20.05 6.85
N GLU A 128 6.14 19.32 5.79
CA GLU A 128 5.13 18.26 5.81
C GLU A 128 5.55 17.09 6.72
N ARG A 129 6.85 16.76 6.74
CA ARG A 129 7.40 15.71 7.61
C ARG A 129 7.42 16.16 9.06
N LEU A 130 7.71 17.43 9.34
CA LEU A 130 7.60 18.01 10.68
C LEU A 130 6.16 17.96 11.20
N MET A 131 5.17 18.26 10.35
CA MET A 131 3.75 18.11 10.71
C MET A 131 3.39 16.65 11.01
N LEU A 132 3.91 15.69 10.23
CA LEU A 132 3.70 14.27 10.50
C LEU A 132 4.36 13.85 11.82
N ARG A 133 5.56 14.33 12.14
CA ARG A 133 6.21 14.12 13.44
C ARG A 133 5.37 14.64 14.60
N ALA A 134 4.83 15.85 14.47
CA ALA A 134 3.96 16.43 15.49
C ALA A 134 2.74 15.52 15.77
N ARG A 135 2.11 15.00 14.71
CA ARG A 135 0.96 14.09 14.80
C ARG A 135 1.34 12.74 15.42
N VAL A 136 2.47 12.16 15.04
CA VAL A 136 2.99 10.92 15.62
C VAL A 136 3.30 11.10 17.10
N ALA A 137 3.92 12.22 17.48
CA ALA A 137 4.21 12.53 18.88
C ALA A 137 2.93 12.70 19.70
N ALA A 138 1.95 13.46 19.20
CA ALA A 138 0.65 13.60 19.84
C ALA A 138 -0.06 12.25 20.00
N ALA A 139 -0.06 11.39 18.98
CA ALA A 139 -0.64 10.05 19.04
C ALA A 139 0.06 9.13 20.04
N ALA A 140 1.34 9.36 20.32
CA ALA A 140 2.10 8.66 21.36
C ALA A 140 1.91 9.27 22.77
N GLY A 141 1.12 10.34 22.93
CA GLY A 141 0.99 11.08 24.19
C GLY A 141 2.18 11.99 24.51
N ASP A 142 3.11 12.15 23.57
CA ASP A 142 4.29 13.01 23.70
C ASP A 142 3.97 14.44 23.25
N TRP A 143 3.27 15.18 24.11
CA TRP A 143 2.88 16.56 23.84
C TRP A 143 4.05 17.54 23.76
N ALA A 144 5.18 17.21 24.38
CA ALA A 144 6.39 18.03 24.31
C ALA A 144 7.02 17.90 22.93
N GLY A 145 7.23 16.66 22.45
CA GLY A 145 7.70 16.40 21.09
C GLY A 145 6.76 16.96 20.03
N ALA A 146 5.44 16.90 20.25
CA ALA A 146 4.46 17.44 19.32
C ALA A 146 4.58 18.96 19.10
N ARG A 147 4.97 19.73 20.13
CA ARG A 147 5.18 21.19 20.03
C ARG A 147 6.57 21.57 19.51
N ALA A 148 7.53 20.66 19.62
CA ALA A 148 8.92 20.89 19.23
C ALA A 148 9.20 20.52 17.76
N SER A 149 8.27 19.81 17.12
CA SER A 149 8.32 19.47 15.69
C SER A 149 7.92 20.68 14.84
#